data_AF-A0A7X5N521-F1
#
_entry.id   AF-A0A7X5N521-F1
#
_cell.length_a   1.000
_cell.length_b   1.000
_cell.length_c   1.000
_cell.angle_alpha   90.00
_cell.angle_beta   90.00
_cell.angle_gamma   90.00
#
_symmetry.space_group_name_H-M   'P 1'
#
loop_
_entity.id
_entity.type
_entity.pdbx_description
1 polymer ?
#
loop_
_entity_poly.entity_id
_entity_poly.type
_entity_poly.pdbx_seq_one_letter_code
_entity_poly.pdbx_strand_id
1 'polypeptide(L)' 'GLGEVYSAQLLGDHFRALGEDCAVLDARDVLVVNRGELGVDVDWDTSAQRLATWRQAHPQTRVVVTGFVARDRADRIT' A
#
# COMPACT_ATOMS: atom_id res chain seq x y z
N GLY A 1 6.19 10.54 1.75
CA GLY A 1 5.86 9.73 0.58
C GLY A 1 7.04 8.97 -0.01
N LEU A 2 8.02 9.66 -0.60
CA LEU A 2 9.10 8.96 -1.31
C LEU A 2 9.99 8.13 -0.38
N GLY A 3 10.24 8.57 0.86
CA GLY A 3 11.03 7.80 1.83
C GLY A 3 10.40 6.45 2.19
N GLU A 4 9.08 6.43 2.34
CA GLU A 4 8.31 5.22 2.61
C GLU A 4 8.30 4.28 1.42
N VAL A 5 8.21 4.82 0.20
CA VAL A 5 8.34 4.04 -1.05
C VAL A 5 9.74 3.41 -1.16
N TYR A 6 10.80 4.19 -0.97
CA TYR A 6 12.17 3.69 -1.07
C TYR A 6 12.48 2.65 0.00
N SER A 7 12.07 2.90 1.25
CA SER A 7 12.31 1.94 2.35
C SER A 7 11.53 0.63 2.17
N ALA A 8 10.28 0.69 1.71
CA ALA A 8 9.50 -0.51 1.39
C ALA A 8 10.13 -1.34 0.26
N GLN A 9 10.63 -0.66 -0.79
CA GLN A 9 11.32 -1.31 -1.90
C GLN A 9 12.61 -1.99 -1.43
N LEU A 10 13.46 -1.28 -0.68
CA LEU A 10 14.72 -1.83 -0.14
C LEU A 10 14.47 -3.06 0.74
N LEU A 11 13.44 -3.01 1.59
CA LEU A 11 13.09 -4.15 2.45
C LEU A 11 12.55 -5.34 1.64
N GLY A 12 11.69 -5.09 0.67
CA GLY A 12 11.19 -6.14 -0.23
C GLY A 12 12.31 -6.81 -1.01
N ASP A 13 13.24 -6.02 -1.55
CA ASP A 13 14.39 -6.54 -2.29
C ASP A 13 15.37 -7.29 -1.38
N HIS A 14 15.53 -6.84 -0.13
CA HIS A 14 16.30 -7.59 0.87
C HIS A 14 15.71 -8.99 1.11
N PHE A 15 14.39 -9.13 1.29
CA PHE A 15 13.77 -10.44 1.44
C PHE A 15 13.92 -11.32 0.20
N ARG A 16 13.75 -10.75 -1.00
CA ARG A 16 13.97 -11.49 -2.25
C ARG A 16 15.42 -11.95 -2.40
N ALA A 17 16.39 -11.14 -1.99
CA ALA A 17 17.80 -11.50 -1.99
C ALA A 17 18.13 -12.65 -1.02
N LEU A 18 17.33 -12.83 0.03
CA LEU A 18 17.38 -13.98 0.95
C LEU A 18 16.63 -15.22 0.41
N GLY A 19 16.02 -15.15 -0.77
CA GLY A 19 15.23 -16.22 -1.37
C GLY A 19 13.81 -16.32 -0.83
N GLU A 20 13.34 -15.31 -0.07
CA GLU A 20 11.96 -15.28 0.42
C GLU A 20 10.99 -14.70 -0.61
N ASP A 21 9.82 -15.32 -0.73
CA ASP A 21 8.77 -14.85 -1.63
C ASP A 21 8.04 -13.64 -1.03
N CYS A 22 8.31 -12.46 -1.59
CA CYS A 22 7.83 -11.18 -1.08
C CYS A 22 7.33 -10.25 -2.19
N ALA A 23 6.11 -9.73 -2.01
CA ALA A 23 5.60 -8.60 -2.77
C ALA A 23 5.78 -7.28 -2.01
N VAL A 24 5.87 -6.19 -2.76
CA VAL A 24 5.86 -4.82 -2.22
C VAL A 24 4.59 -4.15 -2.72
N LEU A 25 3.81 -3.61 -1.81
CA LEU A 25 2.56 -2.89 -2.08
C LEU A 25 2.74 -1.42 -1.74
N ASP A 26 2.50 -0.55 -2.72
CA ASP A 26 2.26 0.85 -2.45
C ASP A 26 0.85 1.01 -1.88
N ALA A 27 0.73 1.51 -0.66
CA ALA A 27 -0.56 1.68 0.00
C ALA A 27 -1.50 2.59 -0.82
N ARG A 28 -0.98 3.49 -1.67
CA ARG A 28 -1.79 4.38 -2.52
C ARG A 28 -2.55 3.64 -3.62
N ASP A 29 -2.20 2.39 -3.90
CA ASP A 29 -2.91 1.54 -4.85
C ASP A 29 -4.20 0.97 -4.25
N VAL A 30 -4.26 0.84 -2.92
CA VAL A 30 -5.40 0.20 -2.24
C VAL A 30 -6.08 1.10 -1.21
N LEU A 31 -5.33 1.86 -0.42
CA LEU A 31 -5.83 2.65 0.70
C LEU A 31 -6.40 3.98 0.21
N VAL A 32 -7.73 4.09 0.25
CA VAL A 32 -8.47 5.30 -0.11
C VAL A 32 -8.88 6.04 1.16
N VAL A 33 -8.58 7.32 1.21
CA VAL A 33 -8.90 8.18 2.35
C VAL A 33 -9.65 9.44 1.92
N ASN A 34 -10.34 10.06 2.86
CA ASN A 34 -10.96 11.38 2.71
C ASN A 34 -10.37 12.31 3.75
N ARG A 35 -10.02 13.52 3.31
CA ARG A 35 -9.65 14.60 4.23
C ARG A 35 -10.94 15.32 4.63
N GLY A 36 -11.43 15.04 5.83
CA GLY A 36 -12.52 15.77 6.47
C GLY A 36 -12.00 16.82 7.44
N GLU A 37 -12.89 17.67 7.97
CA GLU A 37 -12.52 18.73 8.94
C GLU A 37 -11.87 18.18 10.22
N LEU A 38 -12.21 16.93 10.60
CA LEU A 38 -11.72 16.26 11.80
C LEU A 38 -10.48 15.38 11.56
N GLY A 39 -9.96 15.34 10.33
CA GLY A 39 -8.77 14.55 9.98
C GLY A 39 -9.01 13.59 8.82
N VAL A 40 -8.21 12.52 8.80
CA VAL A 40 -8.21 11.51 7.75
C VAL A 40 -9.21 10.40 8.10
N ASP A 41 -10.21 10.21 7.24
CA ASP A 41 -11.18 9.12 7.31
C ASP A 41 -10.87 8.08 6.22
N VAL A 42 -10.97 6.80 6.53
CA VAL A 42 -10.64 5.72 5.59
C VAL A 42 -11.91 5.21 4.92
N ASP A 43 -11.91 5.13 3.59
CA ASP A 43 -12.93 4.42 2.83
C ASP A 43 -12.63 2.91 2.88
N TRP A 44 -13.12 2.25 3.93
CA TRP A 44 -12.83 0.84 4.21
C TRP A 44 -13.33 -0.09 3.12
N ASP A 45 -14.53 0.13 2.60
CA ASP A 45 -15.14 -0.73 1.59
C ASP A 45 -14.34 -0.70 0.27
N THR A 46 -14.01 0.50 -0.21
CA THR A 46 -13.19 0.65 -1.43
C THR A 46 -11.79 0.09 -1.21
N SER A 47 -11.19 0.32 -0.04
CA SER A 47 -9.85 -0.14 0.27
C SER A 47 -9.76 -1.66 0.35
N ALA A 48 -10.76 -2.31 0.96
CA ALA A 48 -10.86 -3.77 1.03
C ALA A 48 -11.02 -4.38 -0.36
N GLN A 49 -11.88 -3.81 -1.21
CA GLN A 49 -12.08 -4.29 -2.58
C GLN A 49 -10.81 -4.18 -3.43
N ARG A 50 -10.10 -3.05 -3.33
CA ARG A 50 -8.82 -2.85 -4.03
C ARG A 50 -7.76 -3.83 -3.55
N LEU A 51 -7.65 -4.03 -2.23
CA LEU A 51 -6.72 -5.01 -1.65
C LEU A 51 -7.03 -6.44 -2.11
N ALA A 52 -8.30 -6.83 -2.10
CA ALA A 52 -8.72 -8.15 -2.58
C ALA A 52 -8.35 -8.36 -4.05
N THR A 53 -8.54 -7.34 -4.88
CA THR A 53 -8.16 -7.36 -6.31
C THR A 53 -6.64 -7.45 -6.47
N TRP A 54 -5.88 -6.60 -5.77
CA TRP A 54 -4.42 -6.61 -5.80
C TRP A 54 -3.86 -7.98 -5.39
N ARG A 55 -4.45 -8.63 -4.38
CA ARG A 55 -4.04 -9.95 -3.90
C ARG A 55 -4.21 -11.08 -4.91
N GLN A 56 -5.11 -10.95 -5.89
CA GLN A 56 -5.25 -11.95 -6.95
C GLN A 56 -3.99 -12.05 -7.82
N ALA A 57 -3.28 -10.93 -8.02
CA ALA A 57 -2.03 -10.87 -8.77
C ALA A 57 -0.78 -11.06 -7.88
N HIS A 58 -0.93 -11.01 -6.55
CA HIS A 58 0.18 -11.02 -5.60
C HIS A 58 -0.04 -12.08 -4.49
N PRO A 59 0.14 -13.38 -4.82
CA PRO A 59 -0.09 -14.49 -3.91
C PRO A 59 1.01 -14.70 -2.86
N GLN A 60 2.04 -13.85 -2.85
CA GLN A 60 3.19 -13.98 -1.96
C GLN A 60 2.77 -13.99 -0.49
N THR A 61 3.31 -14.92 0.28
CA THR A 61 3.04 -15.05 1.72
C THR A 61 3.42 -13.78 2.47
N ARG A 62 4.53 -13.14 2.09
CA ARG A 62 4.98 -11.87 2.67
C ARG A 62 4.63 -10.70 1.76
N VAL A 63 4.08 -9.65 2.36
CA VAL A 63 3.90 -8.35 1.72
C VAL A 63 4.50 -7.27 2.59
N VAL A 64 5.37 -6.47 2.00
CA VAL A 64 5.82 -5.20 2.58
C VAL A 64 4.92 -4.10 2.02
N VAL A 65 4.32 -3.29 2.89
CA VAL A 65 3.41 -2.22 2.49
C VAL A 65 4.00 -0.88 2.91
N THR A 66 3.93 0.15 2.05
CA THR A 66 4.32 1.50 2.45
C THR A 66 3.41 2.04 3.55
N GLY A 67 3.97 2.63 4.61
CA GLY A 67 3.20 3.40 5.60
C GLY A 67 3.04 4.86 5.20
N PHE A 68 2.20 5.59 5.95
CA PHE A 68 2.08 7.07 5.92
C PHE A 68 1.79 7.71 4.53
N VAL A 69 1.39 6.91 3.55
CA VAL A 69 0.93 7.35 2.23
C VAL A 69 -0.41 6.73 1.92
N ALA A 70 -1.29 7.51 1.31
CA ALA A 70 -2.58 7.03 0.84
C ALA A 70 -3.01 7.83 -0.39
N ARG A 71 -4.18 7.50 -0.93
CA ARG A 71 -4.77 8.24 -2.03
C ARG A 71 -6.14 8.78 -1.64
N ASP A 72 -6.46 9.99 -2.06
CA ASP A 72 -7.82 10.51 -1.90
C ASP A 72 -8.78 9.99 -2.99
N ARG A 73 -10.08 10.22 -2.82
CA ARG A 73 -11.10 9.84 -3.82
C ARG A 73 -10.96 10.56 -5.17
N ALA A 74 -10.22 11.67 -5.23
CA ALA A 74 -9.91 12.40 -6.46
C ALA A 74 -8.59 11.91 -7.09
N ASP A 75 -8.10 10.75 -6.66
CA ASP A 75 -6.87 10.10 -7.10
C ASP A 75 -5.58 10.84 -6.74
N ARG A 76 -5.62 11.83 -5.83
CA ARG A 76 -4.45 12.59 -5.40
C ARG A 76 -3.68 11.85 -4.31
N ILE A 77 -2.35 11.89 -4.42
CA ILE A 77 -1.45 11.31 -3.43
C ILE A 77 -1.46 12.16 -2.16
N THR A 78 -1.62 11.53 -1.00
CA THR A 78 -1.63 12.16 0.32
C THR A 78 -0.78 11.43 1.34
#